data_AF-A0A2W0AHX8-F1
#
_entry.id   AF-A0A2W0AHX8-F1
#
_cell.length_a   1.000
_cell.length_b   1.000
_cell.length_c   1.000
_cell.angle_alpha   90.00
_cell.angle_beta   90.00
_cell.angle_gamma   90.00
#
_symmetry.space_group_name_H-M   'P 1'
#
loop_
_entity.id
_entity.type
_entity.pdbx_description
1 polymer ?
#
loop_
_entity_poly.entity_id
_entity_poly.type
_entity_poly.pdbx_seq_one_letter_code
_entity_poly.pdbx_strand_id
1 'polypeptide(L)'
;MAEPSPILDGFRAVFRRPAFALAEITWRWAFGAAAWTLILFLLIEYLDTLPVTPGDVFFLHTRHPRLVSQAIAHILSGSAQRLVTATLVGAAALTISWIFAASLGRAFTLKPLLDYFGMTNSGGLTLLRTRFWRGEEEGWRLRSLVGLNFLRATLGLAAVLGILASATVAGFASSDSYPRPGWVFLIFVPLALLVALLWSAVNWFLSLAPVFVLHESQDAFGSISRAVEFCRNRASAVAWSSTAFGLLHFVAFVLATAAVFVPLAFVRVLPPGIVLGAVLLLTMVYFAMVDFLHMGRLAAYVSILQTPEEAPIESSQLSVLGSQSKTTFPSIPPSDDDILSDVPGLVPPPEKPKP
;
A
#
# COMPACT_ATOMS: atom_id res chain seq x y z
N MET A 1 29.62 1.22 10.05
CA MET A 1 28.62 0.15 9.88
C MET A 1 27.63 0.66 8.84
N ALA A 2 27.30 -0.11 7.80
CA ALA A 2 26.38 0.35 6.76
C ALA A 2 24.97 0.52 7.37
N GLU A 3 24.33 1.66 7.11
CA GLU A 3 22.94 1.85 7.55
C GLU A 3 22.04 0.79 6.91
N PRO A 4 21.22 0.07 7.70
CA PRO A 4 20.32 -0.92 7.15
C PRO A 4 19.30 -0.26 6.22
N SER A 5 19.07 -0.88 5.06
CA SER A 5 18.11 -0.30 4.11
C SER A 5 16.67 -0.46 4.64
N PRO A 6 15.80 0.56 4.51
CA PRO A 6 14.43 0.49 5.04
C PRO A 6 13.60 -0.67 4.47
N ILE A 7 13.91 -1.10 3.25
CA ILE A 7 13.25 -2.24 2.59
C ILE A 7 13.62 -3.54 3.31
N LEU A 8 14.90 -3.73 3.64
CA LEU A 8 15.37 -4.91 4.37
C LEU A 8 14.76 -4.96 5.76
N ASP A 9 14.63 -3.83 6.45
CA ASP A 9 13.99 -3.76 7.76
C ASP A 9 12.49 -4.06 7.69
N GLY A 10 11.81 -3.58 6.64
CA GLY A 10 10.42 -3.94 6.35
C GLY A 10 10.23 -5.45 6.20
N PHE A 11 11.04 -6.10 5.35
CA PHE A 11 11.00 -7.56 5.21
C PHE A 11 11.36 -8.29 6.50
N ARG A 12 12.42 -7.83 7.17
CA ARG A 12 12.91 -8.43 8.42
C ARG A 12 11.84 -8.39 9.51
N ALA A 13 11.09 -7.30 9.62
CA ALA A 13 9.99 -7.18 10.58
C ALA A 13 8.90 -8.23 10.30
N VAL A 14 8.47 -8.36 9.04
CA VAL A 14 7.41 -9.30 8.66
C VAL A 14 7.86 -10.76 8.79
N PHE A 15 9.09 -11.09 8.40
CA PHE A 15 9.62 -12.47 8.54
C PHE A 15 9.88 -12.86 10.00
N ARG A 16 10.29 -11.91 10.85
CA ARG A 16 10.46 -12.18 12.29
C ARG A 16 9.14 -12.32 13.02
N ARG A 17 8.10 -11.62 12.57
CA ARG A 17 6.76 -11.65 13.17
C ARG A 17 5.69 -11.86 12.10
N PRO A 18 5.57 -13.10 11.56
CA PRO A 18 4.60 -13.40 10.50
C PRO A 18 3.16 -13.16 10.94
N ALA A 19 2.89 -13.14 12.25
CA ALA A 19 1.61 -12.76 12.83
C ALA A 19 1.08 -11.41 12.32
N PHE A 20 1.95 -10.44 11.99
CA PHE A 20 1.52 -9.15 11.43
C PHE A 20 0.91 -9.31 10.03
N ALA A 21 1.56 -10.09 9.16
CA ALA A 21 1.03 -10.39 7.84
C ALA A 21 -0.23 -11.27 7.92
N LEU A 22 -0.22 -12.30 8.77
CA LEU A 22 -1.37 -13.18 8.96
C LEU A 22 -2.59 -12.43 9.48
N ALA A 23 -2.42 -11.49 10.40
CA ALA A 23 -3.53 -10.66 10.88
C ALA A 23 -4.12 -9.81 9.75
N GLU A 24 -3.27 -9.19 8.90
CA GLU A 24 -3.72 -8.41 7.74
C GLU A 24 -4.46 -9.29 6.72
N ILE A 25 -3.91 -10.44 6.39
CA ILE A 25 -4.51 -11.44 5.49
C ILE A 25 -5.87 -11.88 6.05
N THR A 26 -5.93 -12.22 7.34
CA THR A 26 -7.13 -12.78 7.97
C THR A 26 -8.33 -11.82 7.84
N TRP A 27 -8.18 -10.55 8.19
CA TRP A 27 -9.31 -9.62 8.13
C TRP A 27 -9.70 -9.27 6.68
N ARG A 28 -8.72 -9.14 5.77
CA ARG A 28 -8.98 -8.89 4.33
C ARG A 28 -9.73 -10.05 3.69
N TRP A 29 -9.31 -11.28 3.99
CA TRP A 29 -9.89 -12.49 3.43
C TRP A 29 -11.26 -12.77 4.04
N ALA A 30 -11.45 -12.53 5.33
CA ALA A 30 -12.76 -12.59 5.97
C ALA A 30 -13.75 -11.61 5.31
N PHE A 31 -13.33 -10.35 5.10
CA PHE A 31 -14.14 -9.38 4.35
C PHE A 31 -14.39 -9.83 2.91
N GLY A 32 -13.36 -10.33 2.21
CA GLY A 32 -13.48 -10.81 0.83
C GLY A 32 -14.45 -11.97 0.69
N ALA A 33 -14.42 -12.94 1.60
CA ALA A 33 -15.35 -14.07 1.63
C ALA A 33 -16.79 -13.61 1.92
N ALA A 34 -16.97 -12.70 2.88
CA ALA A 34 -18.28 -12.10 3.18
C ALA A 34 -18.82 -11.32 1.97
N ALA A 35 -17.97 -10.54 1.31
CA ALA A 35 -18.32 -9.77 0.13
C ALA A 35 -18.73 -10.68 -1.04
N TRP A 36 -17.97 -11.74 -1.31
CA TRP A 36 -18.32 -12.74 -2.32
C TRP A 36 -19.64 -13.44 -2.02
N THR A 37 -19.88 -13.79 -0.75
CA THR A 37 -21.13 -14.42 -0.32
C THR A 37 -22.32 -13.47 -0.55
N LEU A 38 -22.17 -12.19 -0.19
CA LEU A 38 -23.20 -11.18 -0.43
C LEU A 38 -23.47 -10.97 -1.91
N ILE A 39 -22.42 -10.88 -2.74
CA ILE A 39 -22.56 -10.75 -4.20
C ILE A 39 -23.26 -11.97 -4.79
N LEU A 40 -22.90 -13.18 -4.36
CA LEU A 40 -23.54 -14.41 -4.83
C LEU A 40 -25.02 -14.45 -4.44
N PHE A 41 -25.35 -14.06 -3.21
CA PHE A 41 -26.73 -13.98 -2.75
C PHE A 41 -27.54 -12.96 -3.56
N LEU A 42 -27.00 -11.76 -3.77
CA LEU A 42 -27.63 -10.72 -4.59
C LEU A 42 -27.80 -11.17 -6.05
N LEU A 43 -26.84 -11.94 -6.57
CA LEU A 43 -26.92 -12.51 -7.92
C LEU A 43 -28.03 -13.56 -8.01
N ILE A 44 -28.12 -14.48 -7.05
CA ILE A 44 -29.17 -15.51 -7.02
C ILE A 44 -30.55 -14.83 -6.94
N GLU A 45 -30.72 -13.91 -5.99
CA GLU A 45 -31.97 -13.14 -5.84
C GLU A 45 -32.33 -12.41 -7.12
N TYR A 46 -31.36 -11.75 -7.77
CA TYR A 46 -31.58 -11.10 -9.06
C TYR A 46 -32.00 -12.09 -10.15
N LEU A 47 -31.34 -13.24 -10.26
CA LEU A 47 -31.67 -14.27 -11.24
C LEU A 47 -33.09 -14.83 -11.02
N ASP A 48 -33.51 -15.00 -9.78
CA ASP A 48 -34.86 -15.44 -9.42
C ASP A 48 -35.94 -14.42 -9.81
N THR A 49 -35.56 -13.14 -9.99
CA THR A 49 -36.48 -12.11 -10.50
C THR A 49 -36.66 -12.08 -12.01
N LEU A 50 -35.86 -12.83 -12.77
CA LEU A 50 -35.90 -12.77 -14.23
C LEU A 50 -37.13 -13.50 -14.77
N PRO A 51 -37.94 -12.85 -15.63
CA PRO A 51 -39.09 -13.49 -16.27
C PRO A 51 -38.60 -14.43 -17.39
N VAL A 52 -38.25 -15.67 -17.04
CA VAL A 52 -37.83 -16.68 -18.01
C VAL A 52 -39.06 -17.41 -18.54
N THR A 53 -39.38 -17.22 -19.82
CA THR A 53 -40.49 -17.95 -20.46
C THR A 53 -40.00 -19.25 -21.11
N PRO A 54 -40.87 -20.26 -21.30
CA PRO A 54 -40.51 -21.47 -22.05
C PRO A 54 -40.02 -21.18 -23.49
N GLY A 55 -40.50 -20.09 -24.10
CA GLY A 55 -40.05 -19.65 -25.42
C GLY A 55 -38.60 -19.19 -25.42
N ASP A 56 -38.18 -18.48 -24.36
CA ASP A 56 -36.77 -18.07 -24.20
C ASP A 56 -35.86 -19.29 -24.05
N VAL A 57 -36.28 -20.29 -23.26
CA VAL A 57 -35.54 -21.55 -23.11
C VAL A 57 -35.42 -22.28 -24.44
N PHE A 58 -36.49 -22.31 -25.24
CA PHE A 58 -36.45 -22.89 -26.59
C PHE A 58 -35.44 -22.16 -27.49
N PHE A 59 -35.48 -20.83 -27.53
CA PHE A 59 -34.53 -20.03 -28.31
C PHE A 59 -33.09 -20.21 -27.87
N LEU A 60 -32.82 -20.34 -26.57
CA LEU A 60 -31.49 -20.66 -26.05
C LEU A 60 -31.01 -22.04 -26.52
N HIS A 61 -31.90 -23.04 -26.61
CA HIS A 61 -31.56 -24.38 -27.10
C HIS A 61 -31.25 -24.42 -28.61
N THR A 62 -31.83 -23.51 -29.41
CA THR A 62 -31.57 -23.48 -30.87
C THR A 62 -30.11 -23.19 -31.25
N ARG A 63 -29.33 -22.60 -30.33
CA ARG A 63 -27.96 -22.12 -30.57
C ARG A 63 -27.83 -21.14 -31.75
N HIS A 64 -28.93 -20.58 -32.23
CA HIS A 64 -28.92 -19.60 -33.30
C HIS A 64 -28.63 -18.21 -32.71
N PRO A 65 -27.52 -17.54 -33.06
CA PRO A 65 -27.01 -16.37 -32.30
C PRO A 65 -28.01 -15.22 -32.23
N ARG A 66 -28.79 -14.99 -33.30
CA ARG A 66 -29.84 -13.97 -33.32
C ARG A 66 -30.98 -14.29 -32.36
N LEU A 67 -31.46 -15.54 -32.32
CA LEU A 67 -32.55 -15.95 -31.44
C LEU A 67 -32.11 -15.94 -29.97
N VAL A 68 -30.88 -16.39 -29.71
CA VAL A 68 -30.24 -16.31 -28.39
C VAL A 68 -30.16 -14.85 -27.93
N SER A 69 -29.71 -13.92 -28.79
CA SER A 69 -29.65 -12.50 -28.42
C SER A 69 -31.01 -11.89 -28.14
N GLN A 70 -32.05 -12.27 -28.90
CA GLN A 70 -33.42 -11.80 -28.67
C GLN A 70 -33.99 -12.35 -27.35
N ALA A 71 -33.79 -13.63 -27.06
CA ALA A 71 -34.19 -14.24 -25.80
C ALA A 71 -33.49 -13.57 -24.61
N ILE A 72 -32.17 -13.33 -24.69
CA ILE A 72 -31.42 -12.63 -23.64
C ILE A 72 -31.93 -11.20 -23.48
N ALA A 73 -32.15 -10.47 -24.56
CA ALA A 73 -32.68 -9.11 -24.50
C ALA A 73 -34.08 -9.08 -23.86
N HIS A 74 -34.93 -10.05 -24.18
CA HIS A 74 -36.27 -10.19 -23.59
C HIS A 74 -36.20 -10.53 -22.09
N ILE A 75 -35.41 -11.54 -21.70
CA ILE A 75 -35.18 -11.91 -20.29
C ILE A 75 -34.67 -10.71 -19.49
N LEU A 76 -33.77 -9.91 -20.06
CA LEU A 76 -33.21 -8.73 -19.40
C LEU A 76 -34.15 -7.51 -19.44
N SER A 77 -35.09 -7.46 -20.39
CA SER A 77 -36.02 -6.35 -20.54
C SER A 77 -36.93 -6.25 -19.31
N GLY A 78 -36.90 -5.10 -18.64
CA GLY A 78 -37.63 -4.88 -17.38
C GLY A 78 -36.88 -5.27 -16.09
N SER A 79 -35.77 -6.02 -16.18
CA SER A 79 -34.96 -6.39 -15.00
C SER A 79 -33.94 -5.31 -14.59
N ALA A 80 -33.67 -4.35 -15.48
CA ALA A 80 -32.63 -3.34 -15.30
C ALA A 80 -32.80 -2.53 -14.01
N GLN A 81 -34.03 -2.13 -13.67
CA GLN A 81 -34.29 -1.38 -12.44
C GLN A 81 -33.93 -2.20 -11.19
N ARG A 82 -34.30 -3.48 -11.16
CA ARG A 82 -33.98 -4.39 -10.04
C ARG A 82 -32.47 -4.58 -9.92
N LEU A 83 -31.78 -4.78 -11.05
CA LEU A 83 -30.32 -4.90 -11.08
C LEU A 83 -29.65 -3.64 -10.52
N VAL A 84 -30.09 -2.45 -10.96
CA VAL A 84 -29.57 -1.17 -10.48
C VAL A 84 -29.81 -1.02 -8.97
N THR A 85 -31.02 -1.32 -8.49
CA THR A 85 -31.33 -1.27 -7.04
C THR A 85 -30.47 -2.25 -6.25
N ALA A 86 -30.37 -3.51 -6.67
CA ALA A 86 -29.55 -4.52 -6.00
C ALA A 86 -28.07 -4.14 -6.00
N THR A 87 -27.57 -3.59 -7.11
CA THR A 87 -26.19 -3.10 -7.22
C THR A 87 -25.93 -1.92 -6.29
N LEU A 88 -26.83 -0.94 -6.23
CA LEU A 88 -26.70 0.22 -5.34
C LEU A 88 -26.72 -0.19 -3.86
N VAL A 89 -27.68 -1.03 -3.48
CA VAL A 89 -27.80 -1.53 -2.11
C VAL A 89 -26.59 -2.39 -1.73
N GLY A 90 -26.18 -3.31 -2.61
CA GLY A 90 -25.01 -4.15 -2.43
C GLY A 90 -23.71 -3.33 -2.32
N ALA A 91 -23.51 -2.36 -3.21
CA ALA A 91 -22.35 -1.48 -3.17
C ALA A 91 -22.31 -0.64 -1.88
N ALA A 92 -23.45 -0.11 -1.43
CA ALA A 92 -23.54 0.63 -0.18
C ALA A 92 -23.22 -0.27 1.03
N ALA A 93 -23.82 -1.46 1.11
CA ALA A 93 -23.58 -2.42 2.18
C ALA A 93 -22.11 -2.88 2.24
N LEU A 94 -21.51 -3.19 1.09
CA LEU A 94 -20.10 -3.55 0.97
C LEU A 94 -19.19 -2.40 1.38
N THR A 95 -19.51 -1.17 0.96
CA THR A 95 -18.74 0.02 1.29
C THR A 95 -18.72 0.26 2.80
N ILE A 96 -19.89 0.25 3.44
CA ILE A 96 -20.02 0.43 4.89
C ILE A 96 -19.25 -0.68 5.62
N SER A 97 -19.46 -1.94 5.23
CA SER A 97 -18.79 -3.09 5.83
C SER A 97 -17.27 -3.00 5.67
N TRP A 98 -16.78 -2.57 4.50
CA TRP A 98 -15.36 -2.37 4.24
C TRP A 98 -14.76 -1.27 5.12
N ILE A 99 -15.45 -0.14 5.30
CA ILE A 99 -14.98 0.96 6.15
C ILE A 99 -14.76 0.45 7.59
N PHE A 100 -15.71 -0.30 8.14
CA PHE A 100 -15.58 -0.86 9.49
C PHE A 100 -14.48 -1.92 9.56
N ALA A 101 -14.47 -2.88 8.64
CA ALA A 101 -13.47 -3.95 8.59
C ALA A 101 -12.06 -3.39 8.43
N ALA A 102 -11.86 -2.40 7.55
CA ALA A 102 -10.58 -1.74 7.33
C ALA A 102 -10.14 -0.93 8.55
N SER A 103 -11.07 -0.26 9.24
CA SER A 103 -10.74 0.52 10.45
C SER A 103 -10.28 -0.37 11.59
N LEU A 104 -11.02 -1.44 11.87
CA LEU A 104 -10.66 -2.43 12.88
C LEU A 104 -9.39 -3.19 12.49
N GLY A 105 -9.33 -3.68 11.25
CA GLY A 105 -8.17 -4.39 10.72
C GLY A 105 -6.89 -3.58 10.85
N ARG A 106 -6.92 -2.28 10.46
CA ARG A 106 -5.78 -1.37 10.62
C ARG A 106 -5.40 -1.14 12.07
N ALA A 107 -6.37 -0.96 12.97
CA ALA A 107 -6.09 -0.81 14.40
C ALA A 107 -5.35 -2.04 14.95
N PHE A 108 -5.79 -3.24 14.58
CA PHE A 108 -5.18 -4.50 15.02
C PHE A 108 -3.83 -4.81 14.37
N THR A 109 -3.59 -4.40 13.12
CA THR A 109 -2.32 -4.71 12.44
C THR A 109 -1.24 -3.67 12.69
N LEU A 110 -1.58 -2.39 12.75
CA LEU A 110 -0.60 -1.32 12.92
C LEU A 110 -0.17 -1.12 14.37
N LYS A 111 -1.05 -1.29 15.36
CA LYS A 111 -0.67 -1.11 16.78
C LYS A 111 0.48 -2.05 17.20
N PRO A 112 0.42 -3.37 16.97
CA PRO A 112 1.54 -4.26 17.27
C PRO A 112 2.80 -4.00 16.44
N LEU A 113 2.64 -3.46 15.23
CA LEU A 113 3.76 -3.08 14.36
C LEU A 113 4.51 -1.87 14.94
N LEU A 114 3.78 -0.83 15.35
CA LEU A 114 4.34 0.35 16.02
C LEU A 114 5.01 -0.03 17.36
N ASP A 115 4.38 -0.93 18.13
CA ASP A 115 4.96 -1.48 19.36
C ASP A 115 6.26 -2.25 19.10
N TYR A 116 6.34 -3.04 18.01
CA TYR A 116 7.55 -3.79 17.65
C TYR A 116 8.74 -2.87 17.37
N PHE A 117 8.49 -1.77 16.69
CA PHE A 117 9.50 -0.77 16.41
C PHE A 117 9.81 0.05 17.68
N GLY A 118 8.94 0.07 18.69
CA GLY A 118 9.15 0.82 19.93
C GLY A 118 8.73 2.29 19.80
N MET A 119 7.87 2.59 18.83
CA MET A 119 7.32 3.93 18.64
C MET A 119 6.29 4.32 19.70
N THR A 120 5.64 3.34 20.33
CA THR A 120 4.64 3.57 21.39
C THR A 120 5.28 3.89 22.76
N ASN A 121 6.50 4.42 22.76
CA ASN A 121 7.39 4.50 23.91
C ASN A 121 6.89 5.48 24.98
N SER A 122 6.58 4.98 26.19
CA SER A 122 6.81 5.67 27.47
C SER A 122 6.46 4.77 28.67
N GLY A 123 7.45 4.02 29.17
CA GLY A 123 7.53 3.56 30.58
C GLY A 123 6.95 2.18 30.90
N GLY A 124 7.75 1.33 31.54
CA GLY A 124 7.50 -0.09 31.88
C GLY A 124 6.40 -0.37 32.92
N LEU A 125 5.27 0.34 32.88
CA LEU A 125 4.08 0.13 33.73
C LEU A 125 2.82 -0.22 32.92
N THR A 126 3.02 -0.78 31.71
CA THR A 126 1.98 -1.00 30.68
C THR A 126 0.98 -2.11 31.01
N LEU A 127 1.26 -3.00 31.97
CA LEU A 127 0.32 -4.08 32.33
C LEU A 127 -0.83 -3.63 33.24
N LEU A 128 -0.68 -2.53 33.99
CA LEU A 128 -1.76 -2.00 34.86
C LEU A 128 -2.46 -0.78 34.25
N ARG A 129 -1.77 0.05 33.45
CA ARG A 129 -2.36 1.24 32.80
C ARG A 129 -3.29 0.89 31.62
N THR A 130 -3.12 -0.29 31.03
CA THR A 130 -3.93 -0.77 29.92
C THR A 130 -5.40 -1.03 30.27
N ARG A 131 -5.80 -1.06 31.55
CA ARG A 131 -7.18 -1.36 31.94
C ARG A 131 -8.05 -0.14 32.25
N PHE A 132 -7.47 1.01 32.63
CA PHE A 132 -8.25 2.13 33.19
C PHE A 132 -8.40 3.35 32.26
N TRP A 133 -7.50 3.56 31.30
CA TRP A 133 -7.54 4.69 30.33
C TRP A 133 -7.95 4.26 28.91
N ARG A 134 -8.53 3.06 28.77
CA ARG A 134 -8.76 2.41 27.47
C ARG A 134 -10.04 2.90 26.75
N GLY A 135 -11.00 3.50 27.45
CA GLY A 135 -12.32 3.81 26.88
C GLY A 135 -12.34 5.02 25.95
N GLU A 136 -11.83 6.17 26.42
CA GLU A 136 -11.97 7.43 25.67
C GLU A 136 -10.95 7.53 24.53
N GLU A 137 -9.66 7.35 24.78
CA GLU A 137 -8.64 7.51 23.71
C GLU A 137 -8.79 6.52 22.54
N GLU A 138 -9.24 5.28 22.80
CA GLU A 138 -9.47 4.30 21.72
C GLU A 138 -10.66 4.69 20.84
N GLY A 139 -11.69 5.32 21.41
CA GLY A 139 -12.85 5.82 20.66
C GLY A 139 -12.48 6.89 19.64
N TRP A 140 -11.60 7.83 20.02
CA TRP A 140 -11.15 8.90 19.12
C TRP A 140 -10.30 8.36 17.98
N ARG A 141 -9.38 7.42 18.26
CA ARG A 141 -8.55 6.78 17.23
C ARG A 141 -9.40 5.99 16.22
N LEU A 142 -10.40 5.25 16.70
CA LEU A 142 -11.28 4.49 15.81
C LEU A 142 -12.11 5.43 14.93
N ARG A 143 -12.62 6.54 15.48
CA ARG A 143 -13.36 7.55 14.70
C ARG A 143 -12.50 8.15 13.59
N SER A 144 -11.23 8.46 13.87
CA SER A 144 -10.28 8.95 12.86
C SER A 144 -9.99 7.90 11.79
N LEU A 145 -9.80 6.64 12.16
CA LEU A 145 -9.61 5.54 11.20
C LEU A 145 -10.85 5.32 10.31
N VAL A 146 -12.05 5.40 10.89
CA VAL A 146 -13.32 5.34 10.15
C VAL A 146 -13.42 6.50 9.17
N GLY A 147 -13.06 7.73 9.58
CA GLY A 147 -13.01 8.89 8.69
C GLY A 147 -12.03 8.71 7.51
N LEU A 148 -10.83 8.19 7.78
CA LEU A 148 -9.84 7.89 6.73
C LEU A 148 -10.34 6.82 5.75
N ASN A 149 -10.92 5.73 6.27
CA ASN A 149 -11.43 4.67 5.42
C ASN A 149 -12.69 5.12 4.66
N PHE A 150 -13.54 5.96 5.24
CA PHE A 150 -14.64 6.60 4.52
C PHE A 150 -14.14 7.43 3.34
N LEU A 151 -13.09 8.23 3.54
CA LEU A 151 -12.47 9.00 2.45
C LEU A 151 -11.92 8.07 1.35
N ARG A 152 -11.22 6.99 1.74
CA ARG A 152 -10.71 6.00 0.78
C ARG A 152 -11.82 5.31 -0.01
N ALA A 153 -12.92 4.95 0.65
CA ALA A 153 -14.07 4.35 -0.01
C ALA A 153 -14.72 5.33 -0.98
N THR A 154 -14.90 6.59 -0.57
CA THR A 154 -15.45 7.66 -1.42
C THR A 154 -14.58 7.89 -2.66
N LEU A 155 -13.26 7.91 -2.50
CA LEU A 155 -12.32 8.02 -3.63
C LEU A 155 -12.34 6.78 -4.52
N GLY A 156 -12.55 5.58 -3.96
CA GLY A 156 -12.76 4.36 -4.74
C GLY A 156 -14.02 4.45 -5.60
N LEU A 157 -15.15 4.90 -5.03
CA LEU A 157 -16.39 5.14 -5.76
C LEU A 157 -16.20 6.21 -6.85
N ALA A 158 -15.51 7.31 -6.53
CA ALA A 158 -15.18 8.36 -7.49
C ALA A 158 -14.32 7.82 -8.66
N ALA A 159 -13.37 6.93 -8.39
CA ALA A 159 -12.56 6.28 -9.43
C ALA A 159 -13.40 5.39 -10.33
N VAL A 160 -14.34 4.61 -9.78
CA VAL A 160 -15.28 3.80 -10.56
C VAL A 160 -16.12 4.70 -11.48
N LEU A 161 -16.68 5.79 -10.94
CA LEU A 161 -17.42 6.78 -11.74
C LEU A 161 -16.54 7.42 -12.81
N GLY A 162 -15.27 7.70 -12.51
CA GLY A 162 -14.30 8.23 -13.47
C GLY A 162 -14.00 7.26 -14.63
N ILE A 163 -13.92 5.96 -14.35
CA ILE A 163 -13.77 4.93 -15.39
C ILE A 163 -15.03 4.83 -16.25
N LEU A 164 -16.22 4.85 -15.64
CA LEU A 164 -17.49 4.87 -16.37
C LEU A 164 -17.62 6.13 -17.24
N ALA A 165 -17.26 7.30 -16.71
CA ALA A 165 -17.22 8.55 -17.47
C ALA A 165 -16.23 8.46 -18.64
N SER A 166 -15.07 7.84 -18.44
CA SER A 166 -14.09 7.60 -19.51
C SER A 166 -14.66 6.72 -20.62
N ALA A 167 -15.43 5.67 -20.26
CA ALA A 167 -16.11 4.81 -21.23
C ALA A 167 -17.19 5.57 -22.02
N THR A 168 -17.99 6.41 -21.35
CA THR A 168 -19.01 7.25 -22.00
C THR A 168 -18.39 8.25 -22.98
N VAL A 169 -17.33 8.95 -22.56
CA VAL A 169 -16.60 9.91 -23.42
C VAL A 169 -15.99 9.22 -24.63
N ALA A 170 -15.37 8.05 -24.44
CA ALA A 170 -14.84 7.26 -25.53
C ALA A 170 -15.94 6.75 -26.47
N GLY A 171 -17.12 6.39 -25.95
CA GLY A 171 -18.27 5.96 -26.73
C GLY A 171 -18.74 7.01 -27.74
N PHE A 172 -18.70 8.29 -27.38
CA PHE A 172 -19.04 9.39 -28.30
C PHE A 172 -18.10 9.51 -29.51
N ALA A 173 -16.92 8.88 -29.49
CA ALA A 173 -16.00 8.86 -30.63
C ALA A 173 -16.42 7.88 -31.74
N SER A 174 -17.41 7.02 -31.50
CA SER A 174 -17.93 6.07 -32.48
C SER A 174 -19.43 6.29 -32.68
N SER A 175 -19.86 6.45 -33.92
CA SER A 175 -21.28 6.55 -34.29
C SER A 175 -21.78 5.21 -34.82
N ASP A 176 -23.07 4.91 -34.63
CA ASP A 176 -23.71 3.70 -35.16
C ASP A 176 -23.58 3.58 -36.69
N SER A 177 -23.56 4.71 -37.40
CA SER A 177 -23.41 4.73 -38.86
C SER A 177 -21.98 4.41 -39.33
N TYR A 178 -20.98 4.64 -38.47
CA TYR A 178 -19.56 4.47 -38.80
C TYR A 178 -18.80 3.97 -37.57
N PRO A 179 -18.88 2.67 -37.24
CA PRO A 179 -18.24 2.11 -36.06
C PRO A 179 -16.73 2.26 -36.14
N ARG A 180 -16.14 2.97 -35.19
CA ARG A 180 -14.69 3.23 -35.08
C ARG A 180 -14.15 2.71 -33.75
N PRO A 181 -14.15 1.38 -33.54
CA PRO A 181 -13.75 0.80 -32.25
C PRO A 181 -12.30 1.15 -31.86
N GLY A 182 -11.43 1.36 -32.85
CA GLY A 182 -10.05 1.80 -32.60
C GLY A 182 -9.96 3.16 -31.88
N TRP A 183 -10.80 4.13 -32.25
CA TRP A 183 -10.83 5.45 -31.61
C TRP A 183 -11.40 5.37 -30.19
N VAL A 184 -12.46 4.58 -29.99
CA VAL A 184 -13.01 4.32 -28.66
C VAL A 184 -11.92 3.76 -27.75
N PHE A 185 -11.18 2.75 -28.21
CA PHE A 185 -10.09 2.15 -27.44
C PHE A 185 -8.96 3.15 -27.15
N LEU A 186 -8.51 3.90 -28.16
CA LEU A 186 -7.43 4.89 -28.02
C LEU A 186 -7.77 6.04 -27.07
N ILE A 187 -9.05 6.37 -26.88
CA ILE A 187 -9.49 7.40 -25.92
C ILE A 187 -9.75 6.79 -24.54
N PHE A 188 -10.45 5.64 -24.50
CA PHE A 188 -10.81 4.97 -23.25
C PHE A 188 -9.59 4.57 -22.44
N VAL A 189 -8.62 3.89 -23.07
CA VAL A 189 -7.48 3.30 -22.35
C VAL A 189 -6.63 4.36 -21.65
N PRO A 190 -6.18 5.45 -22.29
CA PRO A 190 -5.41 6.48 -21.59
C PRO A 190 -6.19 7.18 -20.48
N LEU A 191 -7.48 7.47 -20.68
CA LEU A 191 -8.32 8.10 -19.66
C LEU A 191 -8.54 7.18 -18.45
N ALA A 192 -8.90 5.92 -18.69
CA ALA A 192 -9.07 4.92 -17.64
C ALA A 192 -7.75 4.66 -16.90
N LEU A 193 -6.63 4.61 -17.63
CA LEU A 193 -5.30 4.49 -17.04
C LEU A 193 -4.96 5.69 -16.16
N LEU A 194 -5.24 6.92 -16.61
CA LEU A 194 -5.02 8.13 -15.82
C LEU A 194 -5.83 8.10 -14.52
N VAL A 195 -7.12 7.75 -14.60
CA VAL A 195 -7.98 7.60 -13.41
C VAL A 195 -7.43 6.53 -12.47
N ALA A 196 -7.02 5.38 -13.00
CA ALA A 196 -6.46 4.29 -12.21
C ALA A 196 -5.13 4.67 -11.53
N LEU A 197 -4.25 5.39 -12.23
CA LEU A 197 -2.98 5.87 -11.68
C LEU A 197 -3.20 6.91 -10.57
N LEU A 198 -4.10 7.88 -10.79
CA LEU A 198 -4.45 8.88 -9.78
C LEU A 198 -5.07 8.22 -8.55
N TRP A 199 -6.05 7.33 -8.75
CA TRP A 199 -6.67 6.59 -7.66
C TRP A 199 -5.64 5.74 -6.89
N SER A 200 -4.76 5.02 -7.59
CA SER A 200 -3.69 4.23 -6.99
C SER A 200 -2.76 5.08 -6.14
N ALA A 201 -2.29 6.22 -6.68
CA ALA A 201 -1.40 7.16 -5.98
C ALA A 201 -2.06 7.74 -4.72
N VAL A 202 -3.32 8.18 -4.81
CA VAL A 202 -4.03 8.74 -3.66
C VAL A 202 -4.37 7.66 -2.63
N ASN A 203 -4.84 6.49 -3.05
CA ASN A 203 -5.14 5.36 -2.16
C ASN A 203 -3.89 4.87 -1.43
N TRP A 204 -2.75 4.91 -2.10
CA TRP A 204 -1.46 4.64 -1.50
C TRP A 204 -1.12 5.69 -0.45
N PHE A 205 -1.15 6.96 -0.81
CA PHE A 205 -0.88 8.03 0.13
C PHE A 205 -1.78 7.94 1.39
N LEU A 206 -3.08 7.72 1.20
CA LEU A 206 -4.03 7.53 2.31
C LEU A 206 -3.82 6.25 3.11
N SER A 207 -3.05 5.28 2.60
CA SER A 207 -2.68 4.09 3.38
C SER A 207 -1.59 4.36 4.42
N LEU A 208 -0.87 5.49 4.31
CA LEU A 208 0.10 5.97 5.32
C LEU A 208 -0.57 6.66 6.50
N ALA A 209 -1.63 7.44 6.26
CA ALA A 209 -2.30 8.24 7.29
C ALA A 209 -2.68 7.47 8.57
N PRO A 210 -3.19 6.21 8.50
CA PRO A 210 -3.47 5.40 9.69
C PRO A 210 -2.27 5.19 10.65
N VAL A 211 -1.04 5.24 10.13
CA VAL A 211 0.18 5.14 10.95
C VAL A 211 0.25 6.33 11.91
N PHE A 212 -0.02 7.56 11.44
CA PHE A 212 0.02 8.78 12.25
C PHE A 212 -1.17 8.89 13.21
N VAL A 213 -2.35 8.36 12.85
CA VAL A 213 -3.49 8.27 13.79
C VAL A 213 -3.10 7.44 15.02
N LEU A 214 -2.40 6.33 14.82
CA LEU A 214 -2.04 5.43 15.91
C LEU A 214 -0.76 5.84 16.65
N HIS A 215 0.20 6.44 15.95
CA HIS A 215 1.46 6.90 16.52
C HIS A 215 1.29 8.19 17.33
N GLU A 216 0.64 9.20 16.76
CA GLU A 216 0.56 10.55 17.33
C GLU A 216 -0.83 10.90 17.89
N SER A 217 -1.80 9.98 17.83
CA SER A 217 -3.19 10.23 18.22
C SER A 217 -3.85 11.40 17.46
N GLN A 218 -3.43 11.66 16.23
CA GLN A 218 -3.99 12.72 15.39
C GLN A 218 -5.42 12.38 14.92
N ASP A 219 -6.20 13.42 14.64
CA ASP A 219 -7.47 13.27 13.94
C ASP A 219 -7.26 12.87 12.46
N ALA A 220 -8.34 12.57 11.73
CA ALA A 220 -8.24 12.13 10.34
C ALA A 220 -7.50 13.15 9.46
N PHE A 221 -7.79 14.45 9.58
CA PHE A 221 -7.14 15.49 8.78
C PHE A 221 -5.71 15.78 9.25
N GLY A 222 -5.46 15.81 10.56
CA GLY A 222 -4.12 15.94 11.11
C GLY A 222 -3.20 14.80 10.66
N SER A 223 -3.70 13.56 10.65
CA SER A 223 -2.93 12.41 10.17
C SER A 223 -2.61 12.45 8.67
N ILE A 224 -3.51 13.01 7.86
CA ILE A 224 -3.27 13.27 6.43
C ILE A 224 -2.19 14.34 6.28
N SER A 225 -2.30 15.45 7.00
CA SER A 225 -1.30 16.54 6.97
C SER A 225 0.09 16.03 7.36
N ARG A 226 0.18 15.24 8.44
CA ARG A 226 1.43 14.60 8.87
C ARG A 226 1.97 13.62 7.83
N ALA A 227 1.11 12.85 7.17
CA ALA A 227 1.52 12.00 6.06
C ALA A 227 2.08 12.81 4.87
N VAL A 228 1.50 13.98 4.55
CA VAL A 228 2.04 14.88 3.50
C VAL A 228 3.41 15.39 3.92
N GLU A 229 3.53 15.89 5.14
CA GLU A 229 4.79 16.41 5.67
C GLU A 229 5.89 15.33 5.67
N PHE A 230 5.57 14.12 6.12
CA PHE A 230 6.45 12.98 6.07
C PHE A 230 6.89 12.64 4.65
N CYS A 231 5.94 12.56 3.70
CA CYS A 231 6.24 12.32 2.29
C CYS A 231 7.09 13.44 1.68
N ARG A 232 6.95 14.69 2.13
CA ARG A 232 7.76 15.82 1.65
C ARG A 232 9.18 15.77 2.22
N ASN A 233 9.32 15.56 3.52
CA ASN A 233 10.60 15.57 4.22
C ASN A 233 11.43 14.32 3.91
N ARG A 234 10.78 13.19 3.60
CA ARG A 234 11.41 11.90 3.28
C ARG A 234 11.06 11.40 1.87
N ALA A 235 10.85 12.31 0.92
CA ALA A 235 10.36 12.00 -0.43
C ALA A 235 11.16 10.91 -1.15
N SER A 236 12.50 10.98 -1.09
CA SER A 236 13.38 10.01 -1.74
C SER A 236 13.27 8.61 -1.11
N ALA A 237 13.32 8.50 0.22
CA ALA A 237 13.20 7.22 0.93
C ALA A 237 11.81 6.60 0.75
N VAL A 238 10.75 7.42 0.83
CA VAL A 238 9.37 6.99 0.59
C VAL A 238 9.22 6.56 -0.87
N ALA A 239 9.67 7.34 -1.85
CA ALA A 239 9.55 6.99 -3.27
C ALA A 239 10.36 5.74 -3.64
N TRP A 240 11.55 5.56 -3.06
CA TRP A 240 12.39 4.39 -3.30
C TRP A 240 11.76 3.11 -2.75
N SER A 241 11.39 3.10 -1.46
CA SER A 241 10.71 1.95 -0.84
C SER A 241 9.43 1.63 -1.59
N SER A 242 8.67 2.66 -1.95
CA SER A 242 7.47 2.58 -2.75
C SER A 242 7.67 1.88 -4.09
N THR A 243 8.65 2.34 -4.87
CA THR A 243 8.97 1.79 -6.19
C THR A 243 9.44 0.34 -6.08
N ALA A 244 10.25 0.01 -5.07
CA ALA A 244 10.73 -1.34 -4.85
C ALA A 244 9.59 -2.32 -4.56
N PHE A 245 8.68 -1.99 -3.63
CA PHE A 245 7.52 -2.85 -3.35
C PHE A 245 6.54 -2.91 -4.53
N GLY A 246 6.38 -1.82 -5.28
CA GLY A 246 5.59 -1.80 -6.51
C GLY A 246 6.17 -2.71 -7.60
N LEU A 247 7.50 -2.71 -7.78
CA LEU A 247 8.19 -3.59 -8.71
C LEU A 247 8.07 -5.05 -8.29
N LEU A 248 8.24 -5.35 -7.01
CA LEU A 248 8.06 -6.71 -6.48
C LEU A 248 6.63 -7.23 -6.69
N HIS A 249 5.63 -6.37 -6.47
CA HIS A 249 4.24 -6.69 -6.80
C HIS A 249 4.10 -6.99 -8.29
N PHE A 250 4.60 -6.13 -9.16
CA PHE A 250 4.53 -6.33 -10.61
C PHE A 250 5.17 -7.66 -11.05
N VAL A 251 6.35 -8.00 -10.54
CA VAL A 251 7.00 -9.29 -10.79
C VAL A 251 6.12 -10.45 -10.31
N ALA A 252 5.58 -10.37 -9.10
CA ALA A 252 4.67 -11.39 -8.58
C ALA A 252 3.42 -11.55 -9.44
N PHE A 253 2.87 -10.46 -9.97
CA PHE A 253 1.71 -10.48 -10.88
C PHE A 253 2.04 -11.15 -12.21
N VAL A 254 3.19 -10.84 -12.83
CA VAL A 254 3.65 -11.48 -14.07
C VAL A 254 3.85 -12.98 -13.86
N LEU A 255 4.52 -13.37 -12.77
CA LEU A 255 4.75 -14.78 -12.43
C LEU A 255 3.45 -15.54 -12.15
N ALA A 256 2.52 -14.95 -11.39
CA ALA A 256 1.22 -15.57 -11.11
C ALA A 256 0.41 -15.74 -12.39
N THR A 257 0.37 -14.72 -13.25
CA THR A 257 -0.32 -14.77 -14.55
C THR A 257 0.29 -15.85 -15.45
N ALA A 258 1.62 -15.92 -15.52
CA ALA A 258 2.33 -16.98 -16.25
C ALA A 258 1.99 -18.37 -15.70
N ALA A 259 1.97 -18.53 -14.38
CA ALA A 259 1.68 -19.80 -13.72
C ALA A 259 0.23 -20.27 -13.93
N VAL A 260 -0.74 -19.36 -14.11
CA VAL A 260 -2.15 -19.72 -14.41
C VAL A 260 -2.27 -20.43 -15.77
N PHE A 261 -1.38 -20.17 -16.73
CA PHE A 261 -1.40 -20.89 -18.01
C PHE A 261 -1.10 -22.38 -17.87
N VAL A 262 -0.36 -22.79 -16.83
CA VAL A 262 -0.03 -24.21 -16.60
C VAL A 262 -1.29 -25.06 -16.38
N PRO A 263 -2.15 -24.83 -15.37
CA PRO A 263 -3.37 -25.62 -15.20
C PRO A 263 -4.32 -25.47 -16.39
N LEU A 264 -4.39 -24.29 -17.02
CA LEU A 264 -5.23 -24.07 -18.20
C LEU A 264 -4.80 -24.92 -19.41
N ALA A 265 -3.50 -25.19 -19.57
CA ALA A 265 -3.01 -26.07 -20.63
C ALA A 265 -3.56 -27.50 -20.50
N PHE A 266 -3.96 -27.92 -19.30
CA PHE A 266 -4.54 -29.23 -19.03
C PHE A 266 -6.08 -29.25 -19.06
N VAL A 267 -6.75 -28.19 -19.50
CA VAL A 267 -8.24 -28.12 -19.52
C VAL A 267 -8.90 -29.22 -20.36
N ARG A 268 -8.18 -29.80 -21.34
CA ARG A 268 -8.66 -30.92 -22.16
C ARG A 268 -8.34 -32.30 -21.59
N VAL A 269 -7.45 -32.39 -20.60
CA VAL A 269 -6.92 -33.65 -20.06
C VAL A 269 -7.47 -33.92 -18.66
N LEU A 270 -7.58 -32.88 -17.83
CA LEU A 270 -8.03 -32.99 -16.44
C LEU A 270 -9.51 -32.64 -16.30
N PRO A 271 -10.21 -33.20 -15.29
CA PRO A 271 -11.54 -32.75 -14.91
C PRO A 271 -11.57 -31.22 -14.68
N PRO A 272 -12.60 -30.50 -15.17
CA PRO A 272 -12.69 -29.04 -15.06
C PRO A 272 -12.59 -28.53 -13.61
N GLY A 273 -13.11 -29.29 -12.64
CA GLY A 273 -13.02 -28.96 -11.22
C GLY A 273 -11.60 -28.92 -10.67
N ILE A 274 -10.71 -29.80 -11.16
CA ILE A 274 -9.30 -29.82 -10.75
C ILE A 274 -8.57 -28.60 -11.32
N VAL A 275 -8.80 -28.29 -12.61
CA VAL A 275 -8.21 -27.12 -13.27
C VAL A 275 -8.67 -25.83 -12.60
N LEU A 276 -9.98 -25.69 -12.34
CA LEU A 276 -10.53 -24.55 -11.63
C LEU A 276 -9.97 -24.45 -10.21
N GLY A 277 -9.91 -25.56 -9.48
CA GLY A 277 -9.33 -25.60 -8.14
C GLY A 277 -7.86 -25.16 -8.11
N ALA A 278 -7.06 -25.59 -9.09
CA ALA A 278 -5.66 -25.17 -9.23
C ALA A 278 -5.52 -23.66 -9.53
N VAL A 279 -6.34 -23.11 -10.44
CA VAL A 279 -6.37 -21.67 -10.74
C VAL A 279 -6.78 -20.86 -9.52
N LEU A 280 -7.81 -21.30 -8.79
CA LEU A 280 -8.26 -20.65 -7.55
C LEU A 280 -7.18 -20.68 -6.47
N LEU A 281 -6.53 -21.84 -6.26
CA LEU A 281 -5.43 -21.97 -5.31
C LEU A 281 -4.27 -21.02 -5.65
N LEU A 282 -3.86 -20.98 -6.92
CA LEU A 282 -2.78 -20.09 -7.37
C LEU A 282 -3.16 -18.61 -7.18
N THR A 283 -4.42 -18.25 -7.42
CA THR A 283 -4.95 -16.90 -7.18
C THR A 283 -4.90 -16.55 -5.69
N MET A 284 -5.29 -17.48 -4.79
CA MET A 284 -5.20 -17.28 -3.34
C MET A 284 -3.74 -17.11 -2.87
N VAL A 285 -2.81 -17.91 -3.42
CA VAL A 285 -1.37 -17.77 -3.13
C VAL A 285 -0.85 -16.40 -3.58
N TYR A 286 -1.24 -15.94 -4.77
CA TYR A 286 -0.88 -14.61 -5.24
C TYR A 286 -1.43 -13.50 -4.32
N PHE A 287 -2.70 -13.57 -3.91
CA PHE A 287 -3.28 -12.58 -2.99
C PHE A 287 -2.58 -12.58 -1.63
N ALA A 288 -2.24 -13.75 -1.07
CA ALA A 288 -1.47 -13.83 0.17
C ALA A 288 -0.09 -13.16 0.03
N MET A 289 0.58 -13.37 -1.10
CA MET A 289 1.87 -12.72 -1.39
C MET A 289 1.73 -11.20 -1.50
N VAL A 290 0.70 -10.71 -2.17
CA VAL A 290 0.44 -9.26 -2.30
C VAL A 290 0.12 -8.63 -0.94
N ASP A 291 -0.68 -9.29 -0.11
CA ASP A 291 -0.97 -8.84 1.25
C ASP A 291 0.29 -8.79 2.12
N PHE A 292 1.17 -9.78 1.96
CA PHE A 292 2.49 -9.81 2.61
C PHE A 292 3.38 -8.65 2.17
N LEU A 293 3.49 -8.38 0.86
CA LEU A 293 4.25 -7.25 0.32
C LEU A 293 3.69 -5.91 0.81
N HIS A 294 2.37 -5.79 0.91
CA HIS A 294 1.72 -4.59 1.47
C HIS A 294 2.13 -4.35 2.93
N MET A 295 2.19 -5.40 3.76
CA MET A 295 2.65 -5.29 5.14
C MET A 295 4.15 -4.99 5.24
N GLY A 296 4.98 -5.58 4.37
CA GLY A 296 6.40 -5.25 4.29
C GLY A 296 6.63 -3.77 3.96
N ARG A 297 5.82 -3.22 3.05
CA ARG A 297 5.84 -1.79 2.71
C ARG A 297 5.47 -0.90 3.88
N LEU A 298 4.40 -1.25 4.62
CA LEU A 298 4.02 -0.50 5.83
C LEU A 298 5.11 -0.54 6.90
N ALA A 299 5.73 -1.70 7.11
CA ALA A 299 6.85 -1.84 8.03
C ALA A 299 8.06 -1.00 7.60
N ALA A 300 8.34 -0.91 6.30
CA ALA A 300 9.39 -0.04 5.77
C ALA A 300 9.11 1.45 6.05
N TYR A 301 7.86 1.91 5.93
CA TYR A 301 7.52 3.30 6.28
C TYR A 301 7.67 3.58 7.77
N VAL A 302 7.28 2.64 8.62
CA VAL A 302 7.49 2.74 10.07
C VAL A 302 9.00 2.76 10.39
N SER A 303 9.82 1.98 9.71
CA SER A 303 11.28 2.06 9.83
C SER A 303 11.83 3.44 9.42
N ILE A 304 11.39 4.02 8.29
CA ILE A 304 11.81 5.36 7.86
C ILE A 304 11.42 6.45 8.87
N LEU A 305 10.26 6.31 9.50
CA LEU A 305 9.79 7.22 10.55
C LEU A 305 10.68 7.17 11.82
N GLN A 306 11.39 6.07 12.05
CA GLN A 306 12.27 5.93 13.20
C GLN A 306 13.65 6.51 13.02
N THR A 307 14.16 6.51 11.79
CA THR A 307 15.46 7.08 11.51
C THR A 307 15.40 8.56 11.85
N PRO A 308 16.21 9.05 12.81
CA PRO A 308 16.26 10.47 13.16
C PRO A 308 16.49 11.29 11.90
N GLU A 309 15.93 12.49 11.84
CA GLU A 309 16.34 13.44 10.81
C GLU A 309 17.83 13.67 11.00
N GLU A 310 18.66 13.20 10.05
CA GLU A 310 20.06 13.59 9.99
C GLU A 310 20.03 15.11 10.02
N ALA A 311 20.40 15.69 11.16
CA ALA A 311 20.48 17.13 11.28
C ALA A 311 21.29 17.62 10.08
N PRO A 312 20.86 18.68 9.38
CA PRO A 312 21.64 19.25 8.30
C PRO A 312 23.04 19.41 8.84
N ILE A 313 24.00 18.66 8.29
CA ILE A 313 25.41 18.80 8.67
C ILE A 313 25.67 20.27 8.39
N GLU A 314 25.76 21.07 9.44
CA GLU A 314 26.10 22.48 9.34
C GLU A 314 27.51 22.51 8.74
N SER A 315 27.57 22.55 7.41
CA SER A 315 28.75 22.82 6.61
C SER A 315 29.38 24.17 6.97
N SER A 316 28.75 24.93 7.87
CA SER A 316 29.25 26.13 8.55
C SER A 316 30.53 25.90 9.36
N GLN A 317 30.87 24.67 9.79
CA GLN A 317 32.14 24.46 10.51
C GLN A 317 33.38 24.34 9.61
N LEU A 318 33.24 24.19 8.28
CA LEU A 318 34.40 24.18 7.38
C LEU A 318 34.87 25.58 6.93
N SER A 319 34.10 26.64 7.20
CA SER A 319 34.52 28.03 6.92
C SER A 319 35.25 28.71 8.09
N VAL A 320 35.25 28.12 9.30
CA VAL A 320 35.95 28.70 10.46
C VAL A 320 37.43 28.31 10.50
N LEU A 321 37.85 27.23 9.83
CA LEU A 321 39.27 26.87 9.71
C LEU A 321 40.04 27.62 8.61
N GLY A 322 39.38 28.46 7.82
CA GLY A 322 40.01 29.27 6.75
C GLY A 322 40.51 30.65 7.19
N SER A 323 40.31 31.07 8.45
CA SER A 323 40.59 32.45 8.88
C SER A 323 41.40 32.58 10.18
N GLN A 324 42.29 31.64 10.48
CA GLN A 324 43.31 31.81 11.51
C GLN A 324 44.72 31.49 10.99
N SER A 325 45.20 32.33 10.07
CA SER A 325 46.63 32.58 9.87
C SER A 325 46.92 34.06 10.13
N LYS A 326 46.80 34.47 11.40
CA LYS A 326 47.54 35.62 11.91
C LYS A 326 47.91 35.37 13.37
N THR A 327 49.00 34.62 13.50
CA THR A 327 49.67 34.28 14.75
C THR A 327 50.28 35.56 15.34
N THR A 328 49.61 36.16 16.33
CA THR A 328 50.28 36.96 17.36
C THR A 328 50.29 36.07 18.60
N PHE A 329 51.46 35.53 18.94
CA PHE A 329 51.67 34.68 20.10
C PHE A 329 51.57 35.49 21.40
N PRO A 330 50.73 35.09 22.38
CA PRO A 330 50.98 35.34 23.77
C PRO A 330 51.83 34.20 24.35
N SER A 331 52.94 34.59 24.97
CA SER A 331 53.86 33.76 25.75
C SER A 331 53.14 32.98 26.86
N ILE A 332 53.20 31.65 26.81
CA ILE A 332 52.86 30.74 27.91
C ILE A 332 54.18 30.19 28.50
N PRO A 333 54.28 30.02 29.83
CA PRO A 333 55.52 29.77 30.54
C PRO A 333 56.03 28.33 30.37
N PRO A 334 57.31 28.06 30.69
CA PRO A 334 57.93 26.75 30.55
C PRO A 334 57.26 25.71 31.47
N SER A 335 56.94 24.56 30.89
CA SER A 335 56.47 23.35 31.59
C SER A 335 57.62 22.36 31.62
N ASP A 336 58.02 21.94 32.81
CA ASP A 336 59.24 21.20 33.16
C ASP A 336 59.21 19.68 32.87
N ASP A 337 58.42 19.20 31.90
CA ASP A 337 58.33 17.75 31.64
C ASP A 337 59.20 17.33 30.45
N ASP A 338 60.50 17.37 30.70
CA ASP A 338 61.59 16.88 29.86
C ASP A 338 61.77 15.36 30.11
N ILE A 339 61.03 14.52 29.37
CA ILE A 339 61.06 13.03 29.49
C ILE A 339 61.69 12.39 28.24
N LEU A 340 62.60 13.07 27.53
CA LEU A 340 63.17 12.56 26.27
C LEU A 340 64.70 12.58 26.18
N SER A 341 65.40 12.64 27.32
CA SER A 341 66.87 12.75 27.39
C SER A 341 67.65 11.42 27.34
N ASP A 342 66.98 10.26 27.40
CA ASP A 342 67.66 8.95 27.57
C ASP A 342 67.85 8.14 26.28
N VAL A 343 68.35 8.77 25.20
CA VAL A 343 68.84 8.03 24.03
C VAL A 343 70.34 8.28 23.83
N PRO A 344 71.22 7.37 24.32
CA PRO A 344 72.65 7.47 24.07
C PRO A 344 72.96 6.99 22.64
N GLY A 345 73.58 7.84 21.80
CA GLY A 345 74.27 7.34 20.60
C GLY A 345 74.32 8.21 19.34
N LEU A 346 73.78 9.43 19.32
CA LEU A 346 73.78 10.26 18.10
C LEU A 346 74.48 11.62 18.31
N VAL A 347 75.80 11.58 18.45
CA VAL A 347 76.64 12.79 18.30
C VAL A 347 77.64 12.56 17.15
N PRO A 348 77.48 13.21 15.99
CA PRO A 348 78.52 13.25 14.97
C PRO A 348 79.65 14.21 15.38
N PRO A 349 80.89 14.00 14.89
CA PRO A 349 82.06 14.74 15.35
C PRO A 349 82.07 16.20 14.85
N PRO A 350 82.72 17.13 15.59
CA PRO A 350 82.76 18.54 15.24
C PRO A 350 83.62 18.80 13.99
N GLU A 351 83.04 19.57 13.07
CA GLU A 351 83.66 20.05 11.84
C GLU A 351 84.79 21.05 12.16
N LYS A 352 85.96 20.86 11.55
CA LYS A 352 87.12 21.75 11.73
C LYS A 352 86.89 23.09 11.01
N PRO A 353 87.32 24.23 11.59
CA PRO A 353 87.26 25.52 10.92
C PRO A 353 88.27 25.57 9.75
N LYS A 354 87.80 26.04 8.58
CA LYS A 354 88.65 26.40 7.43
C LYS A 354 89.27 27.80 7.64
N PRO A 355 90.49 28.03 7.11
CA PRO A 355 91.27 29.25 7.31
C PRO A 355 90.71 30.48 6.61
#